data_AF-A0A366HQ01-F1
#
_entry.id   AF-A0A366HQ01-F1
#
_cell.length_a   1.000
_cell.length_b   1.000
_cell.length_c   1.000
_cell.angle_alpha   90.00
_cell.angle_beta   90.00
_cell.angle_gamma   90.00
#
_symmetry.space_group_name_H-M   'P 1'
#
loop_
_entity.id
_entity.type
_entity.pdbx_description
1 polymer ?
#
loop_
_entity_poly.entity_id
_entity_poly.type
_entity_poly.pdbx_seq_one_letter_code
_entity_poly.pdbx_strand_id
1 'polypeptide(L)'
;MALVLAPHVLATLGACIITQKFTWLYLIPLVFGFGPGAIVTQSLREGRHEDNWGTFERAKAPVMYWFGVVCWSVFYLLSLALVIVLAYQLELRGEIPMRG
;
A
#
# COMPACT_ATOMS: atom_id res chain seq x y z
N MET A 1 6.70 -12.11 8.88
CA MET A 1 6.45 -10.65 8.81
C MET A 1 7.32 -9.94 7.78
N ALA A 2 8.57 -10.37 7.53
CA ALA A 2 9.47 -9.75 6.54
C ALA A 2 9.01 -9.80 5.06
N LEU A 3 8.24 -10.82 4.64
CA LEU A 3 7.88 -10.98 3.22
C LEU A 3 6.86 -9.94 2.70
N VAL A 4 6.01 -9.38 3.57
CA VAL A 4 4.97 -8.40 3.19
C VAL A 4 5.57 -7.02 2.94
N LEU A 5 6.69 -6.72 3.61
CA LEU A 5 7.46 -5.50 3.44
C LEU A 5 8.15 -5.41 2.07
N ALA A 6 8.51 -6.55 1.48
CA ALA A 6 9.40 -6.60 0.32
C ALA A 6 8.90 -5.83 -0.93
N PRO A 7 7.67 -6.03 -1.44
CA PRO A 7 7.26 -5.39 -2.69
C PRO A 7 7.09 -3.87 -2.59
N HIS A 8 6.72 -3.35 -1.41
CA HIS A 8 6.52 -1.92 -1.17
C HIS A 8 7.86 -1.19 -0.99
N VAL A 9 8.77 -1.78 -0.20
CA VAL A 9 10.15 -1.29 -0.09
C VAL A 9 10.81 -1.32 -1.47
N LEU A 10 10.57 -2.37 -2.27
CA LEU A 10 11.04 -2.45 -3.66
C LEU A 10 10.41 -1.40 -4.58
N ALA A 11 9.11 -1.10 -4.44
CA ALA A 11 8.45 -0.08 -5.24
C ALA A 11 8.94 1.33 -4.89
N THR A 12 9.13 1.64 -3.60
CA THR A 12 9.68 2.93 -3.18
C THR A 12 11.18 3.03 -3.51
N LEU A 13 11.97 1.97 -3.31
CA LEU A 13 13.37 1.94 -3.75
C LEU A 13 13.46 2.09 -5.27
N GLY A 14 12.61 1.40 -6.03
CA GLY A 14 12.52 1.51 -7.48
C GLY A 14 12.17 2.94 -7.91
N ALA A 15 11.16 3.55 -7.30
CA ALA A 15 10.81 4.96 -7.55
C ALA A 15 11.95 5.92 -7.17
N CYS A 16 12.61 5.72 -6.02
CA CYS A 16 13.78 6.50 -5.61
C CYS A 16 14.99 6.32 -6.55
N ILE A 17 15.22 5.11 -7.06
CA ILE A 17 16.31 4.79 -8.01
C ILE A 17 16.02 5.40 -9.38
N ILE A 18 14.80 5.25 -9.89
CA ILE A 18 14.39 5.79 -11.20
C ILE A 18 14.43 7.32 -11.16
N THR A 19 13.89 7.93 -10.10
CA THR A 19 13.82 9.39 -9.98
C THR A 19 15.08 10.03 -9.40
N GLN A 20 16.05 9.24 -8.90
CA GLN A 20 17.28 9.68 -8.24
C GLN A 20 17.04 10.70 -7.11
N LYS A 21 15.85 10.67 -6.48
CA LYS A 21 15.43 11.65 -5.47
C LYS A 21 14.76 11.00 -4.29
N PHE A 22 15.23 11.38 -3.11
CA PHE A 22 14.54 11.08 -1.87
C PHE A 22 13.70 12.30 -1.48
N THR A 23 12.38 12.15 -1.49
CA THR A 23 11.44 13.21 -1.11
C THR A 23 10.47 12.64 -0.09
N TRP A 24 10.11 13.42 0.93
CA TRP A 24 9.11 13.03 1.94
C TRP A 24 7.76 12.63 1.34
N LEU A 25 7.48 13.08 0.11
CA LEU A 25 6.34 12.64 -0.70
C LEU A 25 6.35 11.13 -1.01
N TYR A 26 7.50 10.45 -0.96
CA TYR A 26 7.61 8.99 -1.11
C TYR A 26 7.35 8.22 0.19
N LEU A 27 7.43 8.88 1.35
CA LEU A 27 7.07 8.30 2.66
C LEU A 27 5.55 8.19 2.83
N ILE A 28 4.78 9.07 2.19
CA ILE A 28 3.31 9.01 2.16
C ILE A 28 2.82 7.67 1.55
N PRO A 29 3.27 7.27 0.33
CA PRO A 29 3.05 5.94 -0.24
C PRO A 29 3.36 4.79 0.70
N LEU A 30 4.48 4.89 1.42
CA LEU A 30 4.89 3.89 2.39
C LEU A 30 3.82 3.80 3.48
N VAL A 31 3.56 4.89 4.20
CA VAL A 31 2.62 4.87 5.33
C VAL A 31 1.22 4.43 4.91
N PHE A 32 0.71 4.93 3.77
CA PHE A 32 -0.64 4.62 3.29
C PHE A 32 -0.76 3.27 2.59
N GLY A 33 0.31 2.72 2.02
CA GLY A 33 0.31 1.37 1.43
C GLY A 33 0.60 0.27 2.46
N PHE A 34 1.42 0.56 3.47
CA PHE A 34 1.85 -0.41 4.49
C PHE A 34 0.74 -0.83 5.44
N GLY A 35 -0.06 0.12 5.93
CA GLY A 35 -1.17 -0.18 6.85
C GLY A 35 -2.17 -1.18 6.24
N PRO A 36 -2.78 -0.88 5.08
CA PRO A 36 -3.74 -1.75 4.41
C PRO A 36 -3.18 -3.13 4.06
N GLY A 37 -1.98 -3.18 3.49
CA GLY A 37 -1.35 -4.45 3.08
C GLY A 37 -1.03 -5.35 4.28
N ALA A 38 -0.60 -4.76 5.40
CA ALA A 38 -0.38 -5.50 6.65
C ALA A 38 -1.70 -6.05 7.21
N ILE A 39 -2.77 -5.24 7.20
CA ILE A 39 -4.11 -5.65 7.66
C ILE A 39 -4.63 -6.84 6.84
N VAL A 40 -4.56 -6.79 5.51
CA VAL A 40 -5.00 -7.90 4.64
C VAL A 40 -4.20 -9.16 4.92
N THR A 41 -2.87 -9.04 5.01
CA THR A 41 -2.00 -10.21 5.21
C THR A 41 -2.18 -10.83 6.58
N GLN A 42 -2.31 -10.01 7.61
CA GLN A 42 -2.62 -10.47 8.97
C GLN A 42 -3.97 -11.18 8.98
N SER A 43 -4.97 -10.62 8.31
CA SER A 43 -6.31 -11.21 8.25
C SER A 43 -6.33 -12.57 7.56
N LEU A 44 -5.56 -12.72 6.48
CA LEU A 44 -5.39 -14.00 5.78
C LEU A 44 -4.65 -15.04 6.64
N ARG A 45 -3.63 -14.61 7.39
CA ARG A 45 -2.84 -15.48 8.26
C ARG A 45 -3.61 -15.95 9.49
N GLU A 46 -4.37 -15.06 10.12
CA GLU A 46 -5.12 -15.34 11.34
C GLU A 46 -6.50 -15.95 11.05
N GLY A 47 -6.98 -15.88 9.80
CA GLY A 47 -8.34 -16.28 9.45
C GLY A 47 -9.41 -15.40 10.13
N ARG A 48 -9.01 -14.25 10.66
CA ARG A 48 -9.82 -13.30 11.41
C ARG A 48 -9.47 -11.89 10.95
N HIS A 49 -10.49 -11.07 10.68
CA HIS A 49 -10.36 -9.68 10.27
C HIS A 49 -11.00 -8.80 11.35
N GLU A 50 -10.32 -7.74 11.75
CA GLU A 50 -10.83 -6.78 12.74
C GLU A 50 -10.77 -5.39 12.12
N ASP A 51 -11.91 -4.72 12.09
CA ASP A 51 -12.05 -3.35 11.62
C ASP A 51 -13.05 -2.56 12.49
N ASN A 52 -13.37 -1.33 12.09
CA ASN A 52 -14.29 -0.46 12.82
C ASN A 52 -15.75 -0.97 12.85
N TRP A 53 -16.09 -1.99 12.06
CA TRP A 53 -17.38 -2.64 12.02
C TRP A 53 -17.43 -3.92 12.86
N GLY A 54 -16.30 -4.33 13.43
CA GLY A 54 -16.19 -5.42 14.39
C GLY A 54 -15.17 -6.47 13.98
N THR A 55 -15.25 -7.64 14.62
CA THR A 55 -14.35 -8.77 14.36
C THR A 55 -15.07 -9.85 13.58
N PHE A 56 -14.55 -10.20 12.41
CA PHE A 56 -15.10 -11.21 11.51
C PHE A 56 -14.15 -12.40 11.39
N GLU A 57 -14.63 -13.59 11.71
CA GLU A 57 -13.87 -14.83 11.52
C GLU A 57 -14.30 -15.54 10.24
N ARG A 58 -13.34 -16.08 9.48
CA ARG A 58 -13.60 -16.83 8.25
C ARG A 58 -14.60 -17.97 8.45
N ALA A 59 -14.56 -18.64 9.61
CA ALA A 59 -15.43 -19.77 9.92
C ALA A 59 -16.85 -19.37 10.34
N LYS A 60 -17.02 -18.21 11.00
CA LYS A 60 -18.31 -17.78 11.56
C LYS A 60 -19.06 -16.82 10.64
N ALA A 61 -18.34 -15.93 9.97
CA ALA A 61 -18.90 -14.89 9.11
C ALA A 61 -18.09 -14.78 7.80
N PRO A 62 -18.10 -15.82 6.94
CA PRO A 62 -17.24 -15.90 5.77
C PRO A 62 -17.46 -14.75 4.78
N VAL A 63 -18.71 -14.36 4.56
CA VAL A 63 -19.06 -13.26 3.63
C VAL A 63 -18.48 -11.94 4.12
N MET A 64 -18.70 -11.59 5.39
CA MET A 64 -18.20 -10.34 5.98
C MET A 64 -16.67 -10.33 6.05
N TYR A 65 -16.05 -11.47 6.38
CA TYR A 65 -14.59 -11.62 6.36
C TYR A 65 -14.01 -11.34 4.97
N TRP A 66 -14.53 -12.00 3.93
CA TRP A 66 -14.03 -11.80 2.57
C TRP A 66 -14.36 -10.42 2.02
N PHE A 67 -15.51 -9.85 2.37
CA PHE A 67 -15.86 -8.47 2.05
C PHE A 67 -14.82 -7.49 2.62
N GLY A 68 -14.49 -7.59 3.91
CA GLY A 68 -13.46 -6.78 4.55
C GLY A 68 -12.10 -6.93 3.85
N VAL A 69 -11.68 -8.17 3.57
CA VAL A 69 -10.44 -8.46 2.82
C VAL A 69 -10.44 -7.80 1.44
N VAL A 70 -11.55 -7.85 0.70
CA VAL A 70 -11.68 -7.22 -0.63
C VAL A 70 -11.63 -5.70 -0.52
N CYS A 71 -12.38 -5.09 0.40
CA CYS A 71 -12.37 -3.64 0.60
C CYS A 71 -10.96 -3.12 0.90
N TRP A 72 -10.24 -3.77 1.82
CA TRP A 72 -8.86 -3.41 2.13
C TRP A 72 -7.89 -3.66 0.97
N SER A 73 -8.11 -4.72 0.17
CA SER A 73 -7.31 -4.99 -1.03
C SER A 73 -7.50 -3.93 -2.11
N VAL A 74 -8.75 -3.47 -2.33
CA VAL A 74 -9.05 -2.39 -3.28
C VAL A 74 -8.46 -1.07 -2.80
N PHE A 75 -8.62 -0.74 -1.52
CA PHE A 75 -7.99 0.45 -0.93
C PHE A 75 -6.47 0.45 -1.10
N TYR A 76 -5.85 -0.72 -0.90
CA TYR A 76 -4.43 -0.91 -1.11
C TYR A 76 -4.01 -0.64 -2.57
N LEU A 77 -4.72 -1.20 -3.55
CA LEU A 77 -4.46 -0.98 -4.97
C LEU A 77 -4.64 0.50 -5.39
N LEU A 78 -5.68 1.15 -4.89
CA LEU A 78 -5.93 2.58 -5.15
C LEU A 78 -4.85 3.46 -4.53
N SER A 79 -4.42 3.13 -3.31
CA SER A 79 -3.32 3.82 -2.65
C SER A 79 -2.03 3.68 -3.46
N LEU A 80 -1.70 2.47 -3.94
CA LEU A 80 -0.54 2.25 -4.80
C LEU A 80 -0.64 3.01 -6.14
N ALA A 81 -1.82 3.03 -6.77
CA ALA A 81 -2.05 3.76 -8.01
C ALA A 81 -1.83 5.27 -7.83
N LEU A 82 -2.34 5.85 -6.74
CA LEU A 82 -2.15 7.27 -6.42
C LEU A 82 -0.66 7.64 -6.32
N VAL A 83 0.15 6.77 -5.73
CA VAL A 83 1.60 6.95 -5.59
C VAL A 83 2.28 7.01 -6.96
N ILE A 84 1.95 6.06 -7.83
CA ILE A 84 2.50 5.99 -9.18
C ILE A 84 2.14 7.26 -9.96
N VAL A 85 0.87 7.70 -9.85
CA VAL A 85 0.40 8.92 -10.51
C VAL A 85 1.12 10.16 -9.97
N LEU A 86 1.29 10.28 -8.65
CA LEU A 86 2.00 11.42 -8.04
C LEU A 86 3.47 11.46 -8.46
N ALA A 87 4.16 10.31 -8.47
CA ALA A 87 5.53 10.21 -8.95
C ALA A 87 5.64 10.66 -10.42
N TYR A 88 4.72 10.20 -11.27
CA TYR A 88 4.69 10.54 -12.69
C TYR A 88 4.37 12.04 -12.93
N GLN A 89 3.47 12.62 -12.15
CA GLN A 89 3.14 14.05 -12.23
C GLN A 89 4.33 14.95 -11.83
N LEU A 90 5.09 14.56 -10.81
CA LEU A 90 6.29 15.30 -10.38
C LEU A 90 7.41 15.25 -11.44
N GLU A 91 7.53 14.12 -12.15
CA GLU A 91 8.46 13.97 -13.27
C GLU A 91 8.04 14.84 -14.47
N LEU A 92 6.76 14.81 -14.85
CA LEU A 92 6.22 15.58 -15.98
C LEU A 92 6.26 17.10 -15.77
N ARG A 93 6.12 17.59 -14.53
CA ARG A 93 6.08 19.04 -14.23
C ARG A 93 7.46 19.69 -14.13
N GLY A 94 8.55 18.92 -14.22
CA GLY A 94 9.92 19.46 -14.13
C GLY A 94 10.29 20.05 -12.76
N GLU A 95 9.40 19.98 -11.76
CA GLU A 95 9.66 20.35 -10.37
C GLU A 95 10.72 19.44 -9.72
N ILE A 96 11.00 18.32 -10.37
CA ILE A 96 12.17 17.51 -10.21
C ILE A 96 13.27 18.15 -11.09
N PRO A 97 14.23 18.95 -10.55
CA PRO A 97 15.41 19.38 -11.31
C PRO A 97 16.13 18.18 -11.91
N MET A 98 16.12 18.06 -13.24
CA MET A 98 17.00 17.15 -13.94
C MET A 98 18.42 17.66 -13.71
N ARG A 99 19.29 16.84 -13.10
CA ARG A 99 20.72 17.15 -13.07
C ARG A 99 21.23 17.05 -14.51
N GLY A 100 21.34 18.21 -15.15
CA GLY A 100 22.12 18.49 -16.34
C GLY A 100 22.90 19.76 -16.08
#